data_AF-A0A433LCX1-F1
#
_entry.id   AF-A0A433LCX1-F1
#
_cell.length_a   1.000
_cell.length_b   1.000
_cell.length_c   1.000
_cell.angle_alpha   90.00
_cell.angle_beta   90.00
_cell.angle_gamma   90.00
#
_symmetry.space_group_name_H-M   'P 1'
#
loop_
_entity.id
_entity.type
_entity.pdbx_description
1 polymer ?
#
loop_
_entity_poly.entity_id
_entity_poly.type
_entity_poly.pdbx_seq_one_letter_code
_entity_poly.pdbx_strand_id
1 'polypeptide(L)'
;MKFFKKDDGVVEILAKLTTIAGVLFGAWAYYHTIHPVFEKEMELQNLRGEAQGLTTEIGELNTSLVTLQQEKMSLLNSVALFQGQLEEIRAEIGNKEIQLHEVTANFENAADAAVLNKLQYYSNKLHSAHLLAAATGNEDSFNVLSLSQELLATHVPDEEDKYAQIAYEYFGKYVDEHSREEIKWDEATEFAVSLFFDYKIDLLRRRLADGQ
;
A
#
# COMPACT_ATOMS: atom_id res chain seq x y z
N MET A 1 67.62 -22.48 -69.10
CA MET A 1 69.04 -22.89 -69.01
C MET A 1 69.18 -24.30 -69.55
N LYS A 2 70.01 -24.53 -70.58
CA LYS A 2 70.34 -25.90 -71.04
C LYS A 2 71.38 -26.46 -70.06
N PHE A 3 71.00 -27.40 -69.20
CA PHE A 3 71.87 -27.98 -68.17
C PHE A 3 72.95 -28.91 -68.72
N PHE A 4 72.73 -29.44 -69.92
CA PHE A 4 73.67 -30.32 -70.63
C PHE A 4 74.22 -29.61 -71.87
N LYS A 5 75.55 -29.55 -72.01
CA LYS A 5 76.24 -29.06 -73.20
C LYS A 5 76.70 -30.24 -74.05
N LYS A 6 76.88 -30.01 -75.36
CA LYS A 6 77.20 -31.07 -76.34
C LYS A 6 78.61 -31.68 -76.15
N ASP A 7 79.47 -30.99 -75.40
CA ASP A 7 80.87 -31.38 -75.13
C ASP A 7 81.09 -31.92 -73.70
N ASP A 8 80.03 -32.14 -72.93
CA ASP A 8 80.14 -32.69 -71.57
C ASP A 8 80.62 -34.16 -71.63
N GLY A 9 81.70 -34.48 -70.94
CA GLY A 9 82.19 -35.85 -70.81
C GLY A 9 81.24 -36.74 -69.99
N VAL A 10 81.29 -38.06 -70.18
CA VAL A 10 80.42 -39.05 -69.50
C VAL A 10 80.42 -38.88 -67.97
N VAL A 11 81.58 -38.59 -67.39
CA VAL A 11 81.74 -38.35 -65.94
C VAL A 11 81.04 -37.07 -65.48
N GLU A 12 81.04 -36.02 -66.30
CA GLU A 12 80.42 -34.74 -65.98
C GLU A 12 78.89 -34.79 -66.09
N ILE A 13 78.38 -35.54 -67.07
CA ILE A 13 76.95 -35.86 -67.19
C ILE A 13 76.48 -36.69 -65.99
N LEU A 14 77.25 -37.70 -65.57
CA LEU A 14 76.97 -38.49 -64.38
C LEU A 14 76.94 -37.62 -63.12
N ALA A 15 77.92 -36.74 -62.92
CA ALA A 15 77.94 -35.82 -61.79
C ALA A 15 76.70 -34.91 -61.76
N LYS A 16 76.32 -34.33 -62.91
CA LYS A 16 75.10 -33.50 -63.03
C LYS A 16 73.83 -34.30 -62.74
N LEU A 17 73.73 -35.54 -63.22
CA LEU A 17 72.59 -36.43 -62.94
C LEU A 17 72.51 -36.81 -61.45
N THR A 18 73.64 -37.10 -60.80
CA THR A 18 73.69 -37.38 -59.37
C THR A 18 73.28 -36.17 -58.54
N THR A 19 73.71 -34.96 -58.91
CA THR A 19 73.27 -33.72 -58.25
C THR A 19 71.78 -33.47 -58.46
N ILE A 20 71.26 -33.63 -59.68
CA ILE A 20 69.82 -33.47 -59.97
C ILE A 20 69.00 -34.50 -59.18
N ALA A 21 69.43 -35.76 -59.15
CA ALA A 21 68.78 -36.81 -58.37
C ALA A 21 68.80 -36.52 -56.86
N GLY A 22 69.91 -35.99 -56.34
CA GLY A 22 70.02 -35.57 -54.94
C GLY A 22 69.07 -34.43 -54.59
N VAL A 23 68.91 -33.43 -55.45
CA VAL A 23 67.97 -32.33 -55.26
C VAL A 23 66.51 -32.81 -55.34
N LEU A 24 66.18 -33.67 -56.31
CA LEU A 24 64.85 -34.25 -56.42
C LEU A 24 64.50 -35.15 -55.23
N PHE A 25 65.46 -35.94 -54.75
CA PHE A 25 65.31 -36.73 -53.53
C PHE A 25 65.13 -35.85 -52.29
N GLY A 26 65.88 -34.75 -52.18
CA GLY A 26 65.71 -33.78 -51.10
C GLY A 26 64.32 -33.12 -51.11
N ALA A 27 63.82 -32.74 -52.29
CA ALA A 27 62.46 -32.21 -52.44
C ALA A 27 61.39 -33.26 -52.12
N TRP A 28 61.56 -34.51 -52.60
CA TRP A 28 60.67 -35.62 -52.29
C TRP A 28 60.63 -35.92 -50.79
N ALA A 29 61.80 -36.04 -50.15
CA ALA A 29 61.91 -36.25 -48.71
C ALA A 29 61.27 -35.09 -47.93
N TYR A 30 61.51 -33.84 -48.34
CA TYR A 30 60.87 -32.70 -47.71
C TYR A 30 59.34 -32.78 -47.77
N TYR A 31 58.75 -33.01 -48.95
CA TYR A 31 57.29 -33.05 -49.10
C TYR A 31 56.65 -34.28 -48.48
N HIS A 32 57.31 -35.44 -48.48
CA HIS A 32 56.72 -36.68 -47.98
C HIS A 32 56.99 -36.96 -46.50
N THR A 33 58.04 -36.40 -45.90
CA THR A 33 58.36 -36.68 -44.48
C THR A 33 58.39 -35.42 -43.61
N ILE A 34 58.95 -34.32 -44.09
CA ILE A 34 59.18 -33.13 -43.26
C ILE A 34 57.94 -32.20 -43.25
N HIS A 35 57.35 -31.94 -44.42
CA HIS A 35 56.23 -31.03 -44.57
C HIS A 35 54.97 -31.47 -43.78
N PRO A 36 54.54 -32.75 -43.81
CA PRO A 36 53.38 -33.20 -43.05
C PRO A 36 53.59 -33.10 -41.53
N VAL A 37 54.83 -33.26 -41.06
CA VAL A 37 55.17 -33.11 -39.64
C VAL A 37 55.04 -31.64 -39.22
N PHE A 38 55.49 -30.69 -40.05
CA PHE A 38 55.31 -29.27 -39.78
C PHE A 38 53.83 -28.86 -39.78
N GLU A 39 53.02 -29.37 -40.71
CA GLU A 39 51.57 -29.12 -40.71
C GLU A 39 50.92 -29.63 -39.42
N LYS A 40 51.26 -30.85 -39.00
CA LYS A 40 50.75 -31.44 -37.75
C LYS A 40 51.20 -30.67 -36.50
N GLU A 41 52.44 -30.19 -36.47
CA GLU A 41 52.92 -29.35 -35.37
C GLU A 41 52.19 -28.01 -35.31
N MET A 42 51.90 -27.40 -36.46
CA MET A 42 51.13 -26.16 -36.55
C MET A 42 49.68 -26.37 -36.09
N GLU A 43 49.03 -27.46 -36.52
CA GLU A 43 47.69 -27.84 -36.04
C GLU A 43 47.68 -28.06 -34.52
N LEU A 44 48.68 -28.76 -33.97
CA LEU A 44 48.82 -28.99 -32.52
C LEU A 44 49.01 -27.69 -31.74
N GLN A 45 49.78 -26.75 -32.28
CA GLN A 45 49.95 -25.43 -31.65
C GLN A 45 48.64 -24.64 -31.63
N ASN A 46 47.87 -24.66 -32.72
CA ASN A 46 46.56 -24.01 -32.78
C ASN A 46 45.58 -24.64 -31.77
N LEU A 47 45.49 -25.97 -31.74
CA LEU A 47 44.64 -26.69 -30.78
C LEU A 47 45.04 -26.42 -29.32
N ARG A 48 46.34 -26.28 -29.02
CA ARG A 48 46.80 -25.87 -27.69
C ARG A 48 46.35 -24.44 -27.35
N GLY A 49 46.43 -23.53 -28.32
CA GLY A 49 45.94 -22.15 -28.15
C GLY A 49 44.43 -22.11 -27.88
N GLU A 50 43.64 -22.85 -28.66
CA GLU A 50 42.19 -22.97 -28.46
C GLU A 50 41.87 -23.59 -27.09
N ALA A 51 42.56 -24.66 -26.69
CA ALA A 51 42.37 -25.28 -25.38
C ALA A 51 42.69 -24.33 -24.22
N GLN A 52 43.74 -23.51 -24.35
CA GLN A 52 44.05 -22.46 -23.37
C GLN A 52 42.96 -21.39 -23.33
N GLY A 53 42.47 -20.93 -24.48
CA GLY A 53 41.38 -19.97 -24.58
C GLY A 53 40.10 -20.46 -23.90
N LEU A 54 39.68 -21.70 -24.20
CA LEU A 54 38.54 -22.35 -23.56
C LEU A 54 38.73 -22.49 -22.05
N THR A 55 39.94 -22.78 -21.58
CA THR A 55 40.23 -22.88 -20.14
C THR A 55 40.05 -21.54 -19.44
N THR A 56 40.49 -20.44 -20.07
CA THR A 56 40.28 -19.09 -19.55
C THR A 56 38.79 -18.74 -19.51
N GLU A 57 38.05 -19.00 -20.60
CA GLU A 57 36.61 -18.73 -20.68
C GLU A 57 35.82 -19.51 -19.62
N ILE A 58 36.16 -20.78 -19.38
CA ILE A 58 35.56 -21.58 -18.29
C ILE A 58 35.84 -20.93 -16.91
N GLY A 59 37.04 -20.40 -16.70
CA GLY A 59 37.41 -19.70 -15.48
C GLY A 59 36.58 -18.44 -15.24
N GLU A 60 36.41 -17.63 -16.29
CA GLU A 60 35.59 -16.42 -16.25
C GLU A 60 34.11 -16.76 -15.99
N LEU A 61 33.55 -17.73 -16.71
CA LEU A 61 32.18 -18.19 -16.52
C LEU A 61 31.93 -18.72 -15.10
N ASN A 62 32.86 -19.48 -14.54
CA ASN A 62 32.75 -19.94 -13.15
C ASN A 62 32.76 -18.78 -12.15
N THR A 63 33.57 -17.75 -12.40
CA THR A 63 33.62 -16.56 -11.56
C THR A 63 32.30 -15.80 -11.63
N SER A 64 31.77 -15.57 -12.84
CA SER A 64 30.45 -14.94 -13.02
C SER A 64 29.32 -15.73 -12.38
N LEU A 65 29.38 -17.07 -12.44
CA LEU A 65 28.38 -17.94 -11.81
C LEU A 65 28.39 -17.77 -10.28
N VAL A 66 29.56 -17.71 -9.66
CA VAL A 66 29.70 -17.48 -8.21
C VAL A 66 29.12 -16.10 -7.83
N THR A 67 29.44 -15.06 -8.59
CA THR A 67 28.89 -13.71 -8.36
C THR A 67 27.37 -13.69 -8.46
N LEU A 68 26.81 -14.28 -9.52
CA LEU A 68 25.36 -14.39 -9.72
C LEU A 68 24.66 -15.16 -8.59
N GLN A 69 25.28 -16.22 -8.07
CA GLN A 69 24.75 -16.96 -6.92
C GLN A 69 24.73 -16.08 -5.66
N GLN A 70 25.76 -15.28 -5.43
CA GLN A 70 25.83 -14.37 -4.29
C GLN A 70 24.80 -13.25 -4.40
N GLU A 71 24.64 -12.65 -5.59
CA GLU A 71 23.61 -11.64 -5.86
C GLU A 71 22.20 -12.21 -5.67
N LYS A 72 21.95 -13.43 -6.17
CA LYS A 72 20.68 -14.13 -5.97
C LYS A 72 20.37 -14.31 -4.48
N MET A 73 21.35 -14.74 -3.68
CA MET A 73 21.17 -14.89 -2.24
C MET A 73 20.90 -13.55 -1.56
N SER A 74 21.59 -12.49 -1.96
CA SER A 74 21.33 -11.15 -1.42
C SER A 74 19.92 -10.67 -1.76
N LEU A 75 19.45 -10.88 -2.99
CA LEU A 75 18.10 -10.53 -3.41
C LEU A 75 17.04 -11.31 -2.63
N LEU A 76 17.25 -12.61 -2.42
CA LEU A 76 16.34 -13.43 -1.60
C LEU A 76 16.23 -12.92 -0.17
N ASN A 77 17.34 -12.51 0.45
CA ASN A 77 17.34 -11.90 1.77
C ASN A 77 16.58 -10.56 1.80
N SER A 78 16.77 -9.71 0.79
CA SER A 78 16.02 -8.46 0.66
C SER A 78 14.52 -8.70 0.48
N VAL A 79 14.12 -9.69 -0.31
CA VAL A 79 12.71 -10.07 -0.49
C VAL A 79 12.10 -10.52 0.84
N ALA A 80 12.79 -11.36 1.61
CA ALA A 80 12.32 -11.80 2.91
C ALA A 80 12.16 -10.62 3.90
N LEU A 81 13.10 -9.67 3.88
CA LEU A 81 13.02 -8.46 4.70
C LEU A 81 11.80 -7.61 4.31
N PHE A 82 11.59 -7.37 3.02
CA PHE A 82 10.44 -6.59 2.55
C PHE A 82 9.10 -7.27 2.85
N GLN A 83 9.04 -8.59 2.79
CA GLN A 83 7.85 -9.34 3.21
C GLN A 83 7.55 -9.14 4.70
N GLY A 84 8.60 -9.17 5.55
CA GLY A 84 8.45 -8.87 6.98
C GLY A 84 7.92 -7.46 7.24
N GLN A 85 8.49 -6.46 6.55
CA GLN A 85 8.03 -5.07 6.65
C GLN A 85 6.59 -4.88 6.16
N LEU A 86 6.18 -5.60 5.12
CA LEU A 86 4.82 -5.53 4.60
C LEU A 86 3.80 -6.05 5.62
N GLU A 87 4.08 -7.17 6.28
CA GLU A 87 3.19 -7.71 7.31
C GLU A 87 3.13 -6.81 8.55
N GLU A 88 4.24 -6.19 8.96
CA GLU A 88 4.25 -5.20 10.04
C GLU A 88 3.38 -3.98 9.71
N ILE A 89 3.53 -3.41 8.51
CA ILE A 89 2.71 -2.28 8.05
C ILE A 89 1.23 -2.67 7.97
N ARG A 90 0.91 -3.87 7.48
CA ARG A 90 -0.47 -4.37 7.42
C ARG A 90 -1.08 -4.48 8.82
N ALA A 91 -0.33 -4.98 9.79
CA ALA A 91 -0.78 -5.04 11.19
C ALA A 91 -0.99 -3.64 11.78
N GLU A 92 -0.09 -2.68 11.50
CA GLU A 92 -0.23 -1.30 11.96
C GLU A 92 -1.47 -0.62 11.36
N ILE A 93 -1.72 -0.81 10.05
CA ILE A 93 -2.93 -0.31 9.38
C ILE A 93 -4.19 -0.88 10.05
N GLY A 94 -4.25 -2.19 10.28
CA GLY A 94 -5.40 -2.81 10.95
C GLY A 94 -5.65 -2.24 12.35
N ASN A 95 -4.59 -2.01 13.13
CA ASN A 95 -4.71 -1.38 14.45
C ASN A 95 -5.20 0.08 14.35
N LYS A 96 -4.67 0.84 13.38
CA LYS A 96 -5.09 2.23 13.12
C LYS A 96 -6.56 2.34 12.70
N GLU A 97 -7.04 1.40 11.89
CA GLU A 97 -8.45 1.33 11.49
C GLU A 97 -9.37 1.07 12.67
N ILE A 98 -9.00 0.15 13.57
CA ILE A 98 -9.74 -0.09 14.83
C ILE A 98 -9.79 1.18 15.68
N GLN A 99 -8.64 1.83 15.89
CA GLN A 99 -8.57 3.08 16.66
C GLN A 99 -9.41 4.19 16.03
N LEU A 100 -9.42 4.30 14.70
CA LEU A 100 -10.23 5.29 14.00
C LEU A 100 -11.73 5.02 14.20
N HIS A 101 -12.14 3.75 14.15
CA HIS A 101 -13.52 3.37 14.39
C HIS A 101 -13.96 3.69 15.83
N GLU A 102 -13.14 3.36 16.82
CA GLU A 102 -13.38 3.70 18.22
C GLU A 102 -13.48 5.22 18.45
N VAL A 103 -12.56 5.99 17.87
CA VAL A 103 -12.56 7.46 17.98
C VAL A 103 -13.80 8.06 17.31
N THR A 104 -14.19 7.55 16.15
CA THR A 104 -15.40 8.00 15.45
C THR A 104 -16.65 7.74 16.28
N ALA A 105 -16.80 6.52 16.82
CA ALA A 105 -17.90 6.19 17.73
C ALA A 105 -17.91 7.07 18.98
N ASN A 106 -16.74 7.40 19.54
CA ASN A 106 -16.63 8.31 20.68
C ASN A 106 -17.08 9.74 20.33
N PHE A 107 -16.73 10.25 19.15
CA PHE A 107 -17.18 11.56 18.70
C PHE A 107 -18.69 11.61 18.43
N GLU A 108 -19.26 10.56 17.84
CA GLU A 108 -20.71 10.43 17.66
C GLU A 108 -21.44 10.41 19.00
N ASN A 109 -20.97 9.59 19.95
CA ASN A 109 -21.51 9.55 21.30
C ASN A 109 -21.41 10.91 22.02
N ALA A 110 -20.30 11.62 21.85
CA ALA A 110 -20.10 12.95 22.44
C ALA A 110 -21.01 14.01 21.80
N ALA A 111 -21.18 13.98 20.48
CA ALA A 111 -22.10 14.84 19.76
C ALA A 111 -23.55 14.64 20.24
N ASP A 112 -23.97 13.38 20.37
CA ASP A 112 -25.31 13.02 20.83
C ASP A 112 -25.53 13.44 22.29
N ALA A 113 -24.53 13.23 23.15
CA ALA A 113 -24.56 13.70 24.52
C ALA A 113 -24.64 15.24 24.61
N ALA A 114 -23.97 15.97 23.73
CA ALA A 114 -24.05 17.43 23.69
C ALA A 114 -25.47 17.91 23.35
N VAL A 115 -26.12 17.32 22.35
CA VAL A 115 -27.52 17.63 22.00
C VAL A 115 -28.46 17.27 23.15
N LEU A 116 -28.31 16.07 23.72
CA LEU A 116 -29.10 15.61 24.87
C LEU A 116 -28.96 16.56 26.08
N ASN A 117 -27.77 17.06 26.37
CA ASN A 117 -27.56 18.03 27.46
C ASN A 117 -28.30 19.35 27.21
N LYS A 118 -28.37 19.82 25.96
CA LYS A 118 -29.13 21.03 25.60
C LYS A 118 -30.63 20.79 25.69
N LEU A 119 -31.12 19.62 25.29
CA LEU A 119 -32.54 19.26 25.47
C LEU A 119 -32.90 19.09 26.95
N GLN A 120 -32.00 18.52 27.76
CA GLN A 120 -32.17 18.43 29.22
C GLN A 120 -32.27 19.81 29.85
N TYR A 121 -31.54 20.81 29.34
CA TYR A 121 -31.69 22.19 29.79
C TYR A 121 -33.11 22.72 29.57
N TYR A 122 -33.69 22.53 28.38
CA TYR A 122 -35.07 22.94 28.10
C TYR A 122 -36.08 22.19 28.98
N SER A 123 -35.93 20.86 29.08
CA SER A 123 -36.73 20.01 29.97
C SER A 123 -36.71 20.51 31.42
N ASN A 124 -35.53 20.79 31.97
CA ASN A 124 -35.38 21.30 33.32
C ASN A 124 -36.00 22.69 33.51
N LYS A 125 -35.93 23.57 32.50
CA LYS A 125 -36.55 24.90 32.54
C LYS A 125 -38.08 24.79 32.60
N LEU A 126 -38.66 23.95 31.76
CA LEU A 126 -40.10 23.68 31.75
C LEU A 126 -40.56 23.09 33.08
N HIS A 127 -39.86 22.06 33.57
CA HIS A 127 -40.19 21.41 34.83
C HIS A 127 -40.05 22.36 36.03
N SER A 128 -38.99 23.17 36.07
CA SER A 128 -38.78 24.15 37.14
C SER A 128 -39.86 25.24 37.16
N ALA A 129 -40.28 25.71 35.98
CA ALA A 129 -41.35 26.69 35.87
C ALA A 129 -42.70 26.12 36.30
N HIS A 130 -42.98 24.86 35.96
CA HIS A 130 -44.15 24.14 36.43
C HIS A 130 -44.14 24.00 37.97
N LEU A 131 -43.03 23.56 38.57
CA LEU A 131 -42.90 23.48 40.03
C LEU A 131 -43.07 24.85 40.71
N LEU A 132 -42.57 25.92 40.10
CA LEU A 132 -42.74 27.28 40.63
C LEU A 132 -44.20 27.74 40.55
N ALA A 133 -44.90 27.46 39.45
CA ALA A 133 -46.32 27.74 39.32
C ALA A 133 -47.14 27.00 40.39
N ALA A 134 -46.78 25.74 40.69
CA ALA A 134 -47.40 24.95 41.75
C ALA A 134 -47.16 25.59 43.13
N ALA A 135 -45.91 25.95 43.43
CA ALA A 135 -45.52 26.54 44.71
C ALA A 135 -46.13 27.93 44.94
N THR A 136 -46.46 28.66 43.87
CA THR A 136 -47.05 30.00 43.94
C THR A 136 -48.58 30.00 43.86
N GLY A 137 -49.21 28.84 43.67
CA GLY A 137 -50.67 28.72 43.55
C GLY A 137 -51.23 29.25 42.23
N ASN A 138 -50.41 29.32 41.19
CA ASN A 138 -50.76 29.84 39.85
C ASN A 138 -51.04 28.71 38.83
N GLU A 139 -51.48 27.54 39.30
CA GLU A 139 -51.66 26.31 38.50
C GLU A 139 -52.59 26.55 37.30
N ASP A 140 -53.72 27.23 37.52
CA ASP A 140 -54.75 27.50 36.48
C ASP A 140 -54.26 28.43 35.35
N SER A 141 -53.15 29.15 35.56
CA SER A 141 -52.60 30.11 34.60
C SER A 141 -51.38 29.60 33.85
N PHE A 142 -50.83 28.46 34.27
CA PHE A 142 -49.61 27.92 33.68
C PHE A 142 -49.91 27.17 32.40
N ASN A 143 -49.27 27.58 31.31
CA ASN A 143 -49.33 26.92 30.03
C ASN A 143 -47.91 26.55 29.57
N VAL A 144 -47.61 25.25 29.54
CA VAL A 144 -46.28 24.73 29.17
C VAL A 144 -45.93 25.01 27.70
N LEU A 145 -46.91 25.06 26.80
CA LEU A 145 -46.69 25.37 25.38
C LEU A 145 -46.34 26.84 25.19
N SER A 146 -47.05 27.76 25.87
CA SER A 146 -46.73 29.19 25.85
C SER A 146 -45.31 29.44 26.35
N LEU A 147 -44.92 28.79 27.46
CA LEU A 147 -43.56 28.88 27.98
C LEU A 147 -42.53 28.30 27.02
N SER A 148 -42.85 27.18 26.36
CA SER A 148 -41.97 26.56 25.38
C SER A 148 -41.71 27.46 24.17
N GLN A 149 -42.75 28.14 23.68
CA GLN A 149 -42.64 29.15 22.62
C GLN A 149 -41.81 30.36 23.07
N GLU A 150 -41.97 30.81 24.31
CA GLU A 150 -41.15 31.88 24.87
C GLU A 150 -39.67 31.46 24.96
N LEU A 151 -39.38 30.23 25.39
CA LEU A 151 -38.02 29.68 25.41
C LEU A 151 -37.42 29.64 23.99
N LEU A 152 -38.18 29.21 22.99
CA LEU A 152 -37.74 29.22 21.59
C LEU A 152 -37.49 30.63 21.05
N ALA A 153 -38.23 31.64 21.52
CA ALA A 153 -38.02 33.03 21.12
C ALA A 153 -36.81 33.69 21.81
N THR A 154 -36.49 33.27 23.02
CA THR A 154 -35.47 33.92 23.87
C THR A 154 -34.12 33.20 23.90
N HIS A 155 -34.09 31.90 23.58
CA HIS A 155 -32.89 31.06 23.64
C HIS A 155 -32.50 30.57 22.23
N VAL A 156 -32.49 31.48 21.25
CA VAL A 156 -31.96 31.18 19.92
C VAL A 156 -30.46 30.87 20.05
N PRO A 157 -29.99 29.71 19.57
CA PRO A 157 -28.60 29.31 19.70
C PRO A 157 -27.70 30.15 18.78
N ASP A 158 -26.43 30.25 19.17
CA ASP A 158 -25.39 30.86 18.34
C ASP A 158 -25.20 30.09 17.02
N GLU A 159 -24.82 30.78 15.95
CA GLU A 159 -24.55 30.18 14.64
C GLU A 159 -23.37 29.20 14.69
N GLU A 160 -22.46 29.36 15.66
CA GLU A 160 -21.28 28.50 15.84
C GLU A 160 -21.58 27.20 16.64
N ASP A 161 -22.64 27.15 17.47
CA ASP A 161 -22.98 25.96 18.28
C ASP A 161 -23.97 25.04 17.53
N LYS A 162 -23.40 24.22 16.65
CA LYS A 162 -24.15 23.22 15.85
C LYS A 162 -25.04 22.31 16.72
N TYR A 163 -24.58 21.91 17.91
CA TYR A 163 -25.34 20.99 18.76
C TYR A 163 -26.54 21.68 19.41
N ALA A 164 -26.38 22.95 19.78
CA ALA A 164 -27.49 23.76 20.26
C ALA A 164 -28.52 24.04 19.16
N GLN A 165 -28.09 24.22 17.91
CA GLN A 165 -29.01 24.32 16.76
C GLN A 165 -29.84 23.05 16.58
N ILE A 166 -29.20 21.87 16.57
CA ILE A 166 -29.91 20.60 16.45
C ILE A 166 -30.93 20.43 17.59
N ALA A 167 -30.53 20.74 18.83
CA ALA A 167 -31.43 20.68 19.98
C ALA A 167 -32.60 21.66 19.86
N TYR A 168 -32.33 22.90 19.41
CA TYR A 168 -33.33 23.95 19.22
C TYR A 168 -34.34 23.55 18.15
N GLU A 169 -33.89 23.08 16.99
CA GLU A 169 -34.75 22.63 15.90
C GLU A 169 -35.62 21.44 16.33
N TYR A 170 -35.05 20.49 17.08
CA TYR A 170 -35.80 19.36 17.61
C TYR A 170 -36.86 19.83 18.61
N PHE A 171 -36.50 20.72 19.54
CA PHE A 171 -37.45 21.27 20.51
C PHE A 171 -38.57 22.06 19.81
N GLY A 172 -38.26 22.84 18.78
CA GLY A 172 -39.24 23.53 17.96
C GLY A 172 -40.26 22.58 17.33
N LYS A 173 -39.78 21.51 16.68
CA LYS A 173 -40.66 20.47 16.11
C LYS A 173 -41.52 19.80 17.17
N TYR A 174 -40.93 19.47 18.32
CA TYR A 174 -41.64 18.85 19.43
C TYR A 174 -42.79 19.74 19.95
N VAL A 175 -42.54 21.04 20.09
CA VAL A 175 -43.58 22.02 20.50
C VAL A 175 -44.66 22.16 19.42
N ASP A 176 -44.28 22.21 18.14
CA ASP A 176 -45.22 22.31 17.03
C ASP A 176 -46.12 21.07 16.91
N GLU A 177 -45.58 19.87 17.15
CA GLU A 177 -46.34 18.62 17.15
C GLU A 177 -47.42 18.59 18.22
N HIS A 178 -47.14 19.15 19.40
CA HIS A 178 -48.07 19.22 20.52
C HIS A 178 -48.92 20.51 20.53
N SER A 179 -48.68 21.46 19.61
CA SER A 179 -49.36 22.77 19.57
C SER A 179 -50.87 22.69 19.35
N ARG A 180 -51.37 21.55 18.87
CA ARG A 180 -52.79 21.31 18.57
C ARG A 180 -53.54 20.68 19.74
N GLU A 181 -52.83 20.26 20.77
CA GLU A 181 -53.38 19.59 21.94
C GLU A 181 -53.30 20.54 23.14
N GLU A 182 -54.40 20.66 23.89
CA GLU A 182 -54.38 21.40 25.14
C GLU A 182 -53.73 20.51 26.21
N ILE A 183 -52.46 20.80 26.53
CA ILE A 183 -51.73 20.07 27.57
C ILE A 183 -52.23 20.54 28.92
N LYS A 184 -52.82 19.62 29.68
CA LYS A 184 -53.32 19.93 31.01
C LYS A 184 -52.18 20.13 32.01
N TRP A 185 -52.50 20.76 33.13
CA TRP A 185 -51.56 21.02 34.22
C TRP A 185 -50.84 19.75 34.70
N ASP A 186 -51.56 18.64 34.88
CA ASP A 186 -51.04 17.34 35.31
C ASP A 186 -50.12 16.68 34.27
N GLU A 187 -50.29 17.01 32.99
CA GLU A 187 -49.51 16.49 31.86
C GLU A 187 -48.26 17.35 31.56
N ALA A 188 -48.16 18.56 32.14
CA ALA A 188 -47.05 19.48 31.85
C ALA A 188 -45.68 18.93 32.26
N THR A 189 -45.61 18.16 33.34
CA THR A 189 -44.37 17.47 33.75
C THR A 189 -44.03 16.34 32.78
N GLU A 190 -45.03 15.59 32.32
CA GLU A 190 -44.85 14.53 31.34
C GLU A 190 -44.30 15.11 30.04
N PHE A 191 -44.92 16.18 29.51
CA PHE A 191 -44.43 16.90 28.34
C PHE A 191 -42.96 17.35 28.47
N ALA A 192 -42.61 17.95 29.61
CA ALA A 192 -41.25 18.43 29.84
C ALA A 192 -40.22 17.29 29.87
N VAL A 193 -40.56 16.15 30.45
CA VAL A 193 -39.66 15.00 30.60
C VAL A 193 -39.57 14.21 29.29
N SER A 194 -40.70 14.03 28.59
CA SER A 194 -40.79 13.26 27.35
C SER A 194 -39.92 13.82 26.24
N LEU A 195 -39.76 15.15 26.14
CA LEU A 195 -38.83 15.80 25.19
C LEU A 195 -37.44 15.13 25.13
N PHE A 196 -36.84 14.87 26.29
CA PHE A 196 -35.52 14.26 26.39
C PHE A 196 -35.53 12.78 25.98
N PHE A 197 -36.54 12.03 26.45
CA PHE A 197 -36.63 10.59 26.20
C PHE A 197 -37.00 10.28 24.76
N ASP A 198 -37.91 11.05 24.16
CA ASP A 198 -38.34 10.90 22.77
C ASP A 198 -37.15 11.11 21.83
N TYR A 199 -36.34 12.14 22.07
CA TYR A 199 -35.11 12.35 21.30
C TYR A 199 -34.16 11.16 21.42
N LYS A 200 -33.97 10.66 22.64
CA LYS A 200 -33.09 9.50 22.89
C LYS A 200 -33.59 8.24 22.18
N ILE A 201 -34.90 8.01 22.17
CA ILE A 201 -35.52 6.87 21.47
C ILE A 201 -35.32 7.01 19.96
N ASP A 202 -35.57 8.19 19.39
CA ASP A 202 -35.39 8.45 17.97
C ASP A 202 -33.93 8.32 17.54
N LEU A 203 -33.00 8.74 18.39
CA LEU A 203 -31.57 8.55 18.17
C LEU A 203 -31.18 7.08 18.11
N LEU A 204 -31.69 6.26 19.04
CA LEU A 204 -31.48 4.81 19.03
C LEU A 204 -32.09 4.17 17.77
N ARG A 205 -33.27 4.62 17.33
CA ARG A 205 -33.89 4.15 16.10
C ARG A 205 -33.04 4.45 14.86
N ARG A 206 -32.44 5.65 14.79
CA ARG A 206 -31.53 6.03 13.69
C ARG A 206 -30.30 5.14 13.66
N ARG A 207 -29.64 4.92 14.81
CA ARG A 207 -28.46 4.03 14.89
C ARG A 207 -28.77 2.60 14.46
N LEU A 208 -29.92 2.06 14.88
CA LEU A 208 -30.38 0.74 14.47
C LEU A 208 -30.70 0.65 12.96
N ALA A 209 -31.18 1.73 12.36
CA ALA A 209 -31.47 1.80 10.92
C ALA A 209 -30.21 1.94 10.07
N ASP A 210 -29.19 2.64 10.57
CA ASP A 210 -27.91 2.87 9.88
C ASP A 210 -26.95 1.68 9.95
N GLY A 211 -27.36 0.57 10.59
CA GLY A 211 -26.59 -0.69 10.61
C GLY A 211 -25.39 -0.68 11.56
N GLN A 212 -25.43 0.14 12.61
CA GLN A 212 -24.55 0.00 13.78
C GLN A 212 -25.04 -1.11 14.72
#